data_AF-A0A6J0UU87-F1
#
_entry.id   AF-A0A6J0UU87-F1
#
_cell.length_a   1.000
_cell.length_b   1.000
_cell.length_c   1.000
_cell.angle_alpha   90.00
_cell.angle_beta   90.00
_cell.angle_gamma   90.00
#
_symmetry.space_group_name_H-M   'P 1'
#
loop_
_entity.id
_entity.type
_entity.pdbx_description
1 polymer ?
#
loop_
_entity_poly.entity_id
_entity_poly.type
_entity_poly.pdbx_seq_one_letter_code
_entity_poly.pdbx_strand_id
1 'polypeptide(L)'
;MGSSGKDFGQELSDQINDVLSRLESKEMFQSTWDIVAFAIFFTFIGVILLLAFLVLIRCFCCCCECDSPRSYNKIPRKKVGIDNMGLEP
;
A
#
# COMPACT_ATOMS: atom_id res chain seq x y z
N MET A 1 -2.08 4.90 -40.20
CA MET A 1 -0.90 5.42 -39.47
C MET A 1 -0.76 4.64 -38.18
N GLY A 2 0.20 3.72 -38.10
CA GLY A 2 0.34 2.80 -36.97
C GLY A 2 1.77 2.29 -36.84
N SER A 3 2.69 3.17 -36.41
CA SER A 3 4.09 2.79 -36.06
C SER A 3 4.52 3.32 -34.69
N SER A 4 3.75 4.23 -34.07
CA SER A 4 4.21 4.99 -32.89
C SER A 4 4.47 4.15 -31.63
N GLY A 5 3.92 2.93 -31.52
CA GLY A 5 4.10 2.08 -30.33
C GLY A 5 5.36 1.21 -30.35
N LYS A 6 5.91 0.91 -31.55
CA LYS A 6 7.12 0.08 -31.69
C LYS A 6 8.39 0.91 -31.50
N ASP A 7 8.38 2.13 -32.03
CA ASP A 7 9.48 3.08 -31.91
C ASP A 7 9.68 3.55 -30.45
N PHE A 8 8.59 3.83 -29.71
CA PHE A 8 8.67 4.25 -28.31
C PHE A 8 9.25 3.18 -27.38
N GLY A 9 8.92 1.91 -27.62
CA GLY A 9 9.47 0.80 -26.85
C GLY A 9 10.97 0.58 -27.10
N GLN A 10 11.43 0.79 -28.33
CA GLN A 10 12.85 0.74 -28.67
C GLN A 10 13.61 1.93 -28.07
N GLU A 11 13.10 3.16 -28.18
CA GLU A 11 13.72 4.33 -27.56
C GLU A 11 13.81 4.22 -26.02
N LEU A 12 12.77 3.68 -25.38
CA LEU A 12 12.80 3.40 -23.93
C LEU A 12 13.84 2.35 -23.57
N SER A 13 13.91 1.26 -24.35
CA SER A 13 14.88 0.19 -24.11
C SER A 13 16.30 0.71 -24.27
N ASP A 14 16.56 1.52 -25.31
CA ASP A 14 17.87 2.10 -25.56
C ASP A 14 18.26 3.12 -24.48
N GLN A 15 17.31 3.96 -24.03
CA GLN A 15 17.55 4.87 -22.90
C GLN A 15 17.79 4.14 -21.58
N ILE A 16 17.03 3.07 -21.30
CA ILE A 16 17.24 2.25 -20.10
C ILE A 16 18.61 1.59 -20.16
N ASN A 17 19.01 1.04 -21.30
CA ASN A 17 20.32 0.41 -21.46
C ASN A 17 21.48 1.40 -21.35
N ASP A 18 21.35 2.62 -21.90
CA ASP A 18 22.39 3.66 -21.76
C ASP A 18 22.50 4.16 -20.31
N VAL A 19 21.37 4.35 -19.64
CA VAL A 19 21.34 4.74 -18.22
C VAL A 19 21.90 3.62 -17.35
N LEU A 20 21.51 2.36 -17.57
CA LEU A 20 22.04 1.19 -16.85
C LEU A 20 23.55 1.03 -17.07
N SER A 21 24.02 1.12 -18.31
CA SER A 21 25.44 1.05 -18.64
C SER A 21 26.24 2.20 -18.01
N ARG A 22 25.64 3.40 -17.91
CA ARG A 22 26.21 4.54 -17.19
C ARG A 22 26.18 4.39 -15.67
N LEU A 23 25.19 3.70 -15.11
CA LEU A 23 25.11 3.38 -13.69
C LEU A 23 26.05 2.24 -13.29
N GLU A 24 26.31 1.31 -14.21
CA GLU A 24 27.26 0.21 -14.05
C GLU A 24 28.71 0.68 -14.20
N SER A 25 28.99 1.54 -15.19
CA SER A 25 30.33 2.08 -15.44
C SER A 25 30.76 3.15 -14.44
N LYS A 26 29.82 3.80 -13.74
CA LYS A 26 30.10 4.56 -12.53
C LYS A 26 30.21 3.54 -11.40
N GLU A 27 31.36 3.49 -10.72
CA GLU A 27 31.73 2.54 -9.65
C GLU A 27 30.79 2.45 -8.42
N MET A 28 29.52 2.88 -8.51
CA MET A 28 28.54 2.89 -7.42
C MET A 28 28.16 1.48 -6.92
N PHE A 29 28.71 0.41 -7.52
CA PHE A 29 28.45 -0.99 -7.16
C PHE A 29 29.69 -1.88 -6.98
N GLN A 30 30.92 -1.36 -7.12
CA GLN A 30 32.12 -2.21 -7.02
C GLN A 30 32.68 -2.33 -5.59
N SER A 31 32.47 -1.32 -4.74
CA SER A 31 32.91 -1.40 -3.35
C SER A 31 31.99 -2.32 -2.54
N THR A 32 32.56 -3.28 -1.82
CA THR A 32 31.82 -4.15 -0.88
C THR A 32 31.11 -3.33 0.22
N TRP A 33 31.52 -2.09 0.45
CA TRP A 33 30.82 -1.18 1.37
C TRP A 33 29.57 -0.55 0.75
N ASP A 34 29.59 -0.24 -0.55
CA ASP A 34 28.45 0.37 -1.25
C ASP A 34 27.34 -0.65 -1.48
N ILE A 35 27.68 -1.92 -1.78
CA ILE A 35 26.68 -3.00 -1.90
C ILE A 35 25.97 -3.24 -0.56
N VAL A 36 26.70 -3.18 0.56
CA VAL A 36 26.12 -3.34 1.91
C VAL A 36 25.23 -2.15 2.25
N ALA A 37 25.70 -0.92 1.97
CA ALA A 37 24.91 0.29 2.18
C ALA A 37 23.63 0.28 1.33
N PHE A 38 23.73 -0.14 0.07
CA PHE A 38 22.59 -0.27 -0.84
C PHE A 38 21.60 -1.33 -0.36
N ALA A 39 22.08 -2.49 0.11
CA ALA A 39 21.22 -3.54 0.66
C ALA A 39 20.44 -3.06 1.90
N ILE A 40 21.08 -2.31 2.81
CA ILE A 40 20.42 -1.73 3.99
C ILE A 40 19.35 -0.71 3.56
N PHE A 41 19.69 0.17 2.62
CA PHE A 41 18.76 1.18 2.09
C PHE A 41 17.55 0.52 1.40
N PHE A 42 17.79 -0.48 0.56
CA PHE A 42 16.74 -1.21 -0.15
C PHE A 42 15.88 -2.03 0.82
N THR A 43 16.47 -2.58 1.87
CA THR A 43 15.72 -3.26 2.95
C THR A 43 14.82 -2.26 3.67
N PHE A 44 15.30 -1.08 4.01
CA PHE A 44 14.49 -0.03 4.66
C PHE A 44 13.31 0.40 3.79
N ILE A 45 13.57 0.71 2.52
CA ILE A 45 12.50 1.03 1.55
C ILE A 45 11.55 -0.15 1.39
N GLY A 46 12.08 -1.37 1.26
CA GLY A 46 11.31 -2.59 1.11
C GLY A 46 10.37 -2.83 2.29
N VAL A 47 10.82 -2.61 3.53
CA VAL A 47 9.98 -2.71 4.73
C VAL A 47 8.88 -1.66 4.71
N ILE A 48 9.17 -0.41 4.35
CA ILE A 48 8.16 0.65 4.24
C ILE A 48 7.11 0.29 3.17
N LEU A 49 7.54 -0.15 1.99
CA LEU A 49 6.65 -0.55 0.89
C LEU A 49 5.82 -1.77 1.29
N LEU A 50 6.42 -2.75 1.97
CA LEU A 50 5.71 -3.93 2.47
C LEU A 50 4.65 -3.55 3.50
N LEU A 51 4.98 -2.68 4.46
CA LEU A 51 4.01 -2.18 5.45
C LEU A 51 2.88 -1.40 4.77
N ALA A 52 3.20 -0.53 3.81
CA ALA A 52 2.20 0.19 3.03
C ALA A 52 1.28 -0.78 2.27
N PHE A 53 1.85 -1.80 1.63
CA PHE A 53 1.09 -2.82 0.91
C PHE A 53 0.17 -3.63 1.84
N LEU A 54 0.65 -4.01 3.03
CA LEU A 54 -0.18 -4.68 4.04
C LEU A 54 -1.32 -3.80 4.52
N VAL A 55 -1.08 -2.50 4.71
CA VAL A 55 -2.14 -1.52 5.05
C VAL A 55 -3.14 -1.40 3.91
N LEU A 56 -2.69 -1.34 2.66
CA LEU A 56 -3.57 -1.31 1.49
C LEU A 56 -4.43 -2.57 1.41
N ILE A 57 -3.86 -3.76 1.58
CA ILE A 57 -4.63 -5.02 1.63
C ILE A 57 -5.62 -5.00 2.79
N ARG A 58 -5.19 -4.61 4.00
CA ARG A 58 -6.06 -4.58 5.18
C ARG A 58 -7.21 -3.57 5.00
N CYS A 59 -6.92 -2.42 4.40
CA CYS A 59 -7.91 -1.39 4.12
C CYS A 59 -8.89 -1.85 3.03
N PHE A 60 -8.35 -2.39 1.94
CA PHE A 60 -9.11 -2.82 0.77
C PHE A 60 -9.93 -4.10 1.00
N CYS A 61 -9.44 -5.04 1.83
CA CYS A 61 -10.13 -6.30 2.15
C CYS A 61 -10.91 -6.28 3.47
N CYS A 62 -10.70 -5.32 4.38
CA CYS A 62 -11.38 -5.32 5.68
C CYS A 62 -11.94 -3.97 6.16
N CYS A 63 -11.79 -2.88 5.41
CA CYS A 63 -12.31 -1.55 5.79
C CYS A 63 -13.15 -0.85 4.71
N CYS A 64 -13.30 -1.41 3.50
CA CYS A 64 -14.17 -0.84 2.45
C CYS A 64 -15.68 -1.12 2.62
N GLU A 65 -16.10 -1.75 3.73
CA GLU A 65 -17.51 -1.91 4.14
C GLU A 65 -17.77 -1.36 5.54
N CYS A 66 -17.13 -0.24 5.92
CA CYS A 66 -17.42 0.42 7.18
C CYS A 66 -17.81 1.89 6.99
N ASP A 67 -18.89 2.08 6.24
CA ASP A 67 -19.79 3.23 6.41
C ASP A 67 -20.78 2.98 7.57
N SER A 68 -20.36 2.22 8.60
CA SER A 68 -21.15 2.01 9.81
C SER A 68 -20.45 2.68 11.00
N PRO A 69 -21.08 3.70 11.63
CA PRO A 69 -20.47 4.39 12.74
C PRO A 69 -20.44 3.42 13.92
N ARG A 70 -19.24 3.06 14.38
CA ARG A 70 -18.97 2.44 15.68
C ARG A 70 -20.09 1.50 16.15
N SER A 71 -20.11 0.27 15.63
CA SER A 71 -20.74 -0.83 16.36
C SER A 71 -19.84 -1.20 17.54
N TYR A 72 -19.78 -0.33 18.55
CA TYR A 72 -19.52 -0.81 19.90
C TYR A 72 -20.60 -1.84 20.16
N ASN A 73 -20.21 -3.01 20.66
CA ASN A 73 -21.11 -4.07 21.14
C ASN A 73 -22.36 -3.48 21.79
N LYS A 74 -23.46 -3.35 21.02
CA LYS A 74 -24.78 -3.09 21.59
C LYS A 74 -25.24 -4.44 22.10
N ILE A 75 -24.79 -4.79 23.30
CA ILE A 75 -25.47 -5.77 24.13
C ILE A 75 -26.96 -5.38 24.06
N PRO A 76 -27.86 -6.25 23.60
CA PRO A 76 -29.27 -5.91 23.52
C PRO A 76 -29.75 -5.67 24.94
N ARG A 77 -29.80 -4.39 25.35
CA ARG A 77 -30.40 -4.03 26.63
C ARG A 77 -31.88 -4.26 26.47
N LYS A 78 -32.35 -5.38 27.02
CA LYS A 78 -33.77 -5.61 27.27
C LYS A 78 -34.25 -4.42 28.08
N LYS A 79 -35.14 -3.60 27.51
CA LYS A 79 -35.80 -2.53 28.28
C LYS A 79 -36.53 -3.22 29.43
N VAL A 80 -36.05 -2.98 30.65
CA VAL A 80 -36.74 -3.35 31.88
C VAL A 80 -37.39 -2.08 32.41
N GLY A 81 -38.67 -1.93 32.08
CA GLY A 81 -39.58 -0.98 32.69
C GLY A 81 -40.86 -1.73 32.99
N ILE A 82 -41.46 -1.50 34.15
CA ILE A 82 -42.85 -1.87 34.38
C ILE A 82 -43.66 -0.85 33.59
N ASP A 83 -44.40 -1.31 32.59
CA ASP A 83 -45.38 -0.46 31.90
C ASP A 83 -46.40 -0.02 32.93
N ASN A 84 -46.52 1.30 33.12
CA ASN A 84 -47.43 1.87 34.10
C ASN A 84 -48.86 1.80 33.55
N MET A 85 -49.55 0.69 33.85
CA MET A 85 -50.94 0.44 33.48
C MET A 85 -51.94 1.41 34.14
N GLY A 86 -51.50 2.29 35.05
CA GLY A 86 -52.36 3.28 35.71
C GLY A 86 -52.57 4.57 34.92
N LEU A 87 -52.05 4.65 33.70
CA LEU A 87 -52.29 5.78 32.80
C LEU A 87 -53.43 5.46 31.83
N GLU A 88 -54.61 5.25 32.38
CA GLU A 88 -55.85 5.50 31.64
C GLU A 88 -56.16 7.01 31.81
N PRO A 89 -56.59 7.72 30.75
CA PRO A 89 -56.96 9.13 30.87
C PRO A 89 -58.19 9.34 31.77
#